data_AF-A0A9R1FHV9-F1
#
_entry.id   AF-A0A9R1FHV9-F1
#
_cell.length_a   1.000
_cell.length_b   1.000
_cell.length_c   1.000
_cell.angle_alpha   90.00
_cell.angle_beta   90.00
_cell.angle_gamma   90.00
#
_symmetry.space_group_name_H-M   'P 1'
#
loop_
_entity.id
_entity.type
_entity.pdbx_description
1 polymer ?
#
loop_
_entity_poly.entity_id
_entity_poly.type
_entity_poly.pdbx_seq_one_letter_code
_entity_poly.pdbx_strand_id
1 'polypeptide(L)'
;MDLPLALAALLLLLLVLLAAPPAALLIALHLNRRRRLTPPEPAAAALEPSAPAEENEGGKEKRRRRRARRKQQQKQGGDGALSQAAGGGGDDALPPRPRFPLASVAGALQRRITARYDELARASQAQSLTIDQVHEFLNTLVDARDELLQKSENTRRSITIRKAMLSNSRNGRSSHDHLRLCQQVGKLEFEYERLKKDASIYHNLHEQLQLSSCYKLMEESNDEAEKKIREAAFAKGVRDTAFEDLLAVEKKDDAFWRRHGKLRSISDSM
;
A
#
# COMPACT_ATOMS: atom_id res chain seq x y z
N MET A 1 28.10 -38.28 -24.01
CA MET A 1 28.69 -36.93 -24.08
C MET A 1 27.54 -35.94 -24.05
N ASP A 2 26.79 -35.86 -22.94
CA ASP A 2 25.45 -35.23 -22.97
C ASP A 2 25.18 -34.29 -21.77
N LEU A 3 26.21 -34.00 -20.99
CA LEU A 3 26.16 -33.02 -19.90
C LEU A 3 25.84 -31.57 -20.35
N PRO A 4 26.22 -31.08 -21.55
CA PRO A 4 25.91 -29.70 -21.93
C PRO A 4 24.45 -29.51 -22.35
N LEU A 5 23.75 -30.56 -22.79
CA LEU A 5 22.36 -30.47 -23.27
C LEU A 5 21.37 -30.31 -22.10
N ALA A 6 21.63 -31.00 -20.99
CA ALA A 6 20.80 -30.92 -19.78
C ALA A 6 20.85 -29.54 -19.11
N LEU A 7 22.03 -28.90 -19.10
CA LEU A 7 22.19 -27.55 -18.56
C LEU A 7 21.53 -26.49 -19.45
N ALA A 8 21.59 -26.66 -20.77
CA ALA A 8 20.89 -25.79 -21.71
C ALA A 8 19.36 -25.88 -21.56
N ALA A 9 18.83 -27.09 -21.34
CA ALA A 9 17.40 -27.29 -21.09
C ALA A 9 16.93 -26.66 -19.77
N LEU A 10 17.73 -26.77 -18.70
CA LEU A 10 17.46 -26.13 -17.40
C LEU A 10 17.46 -24.60 -17.49
N LEU A 11 18.41 -24.02 -18.22
CA LEU A 11 18.49 -22.58 -18.44
C LEU A 11 17.29 -22.06 -19.25
N LEU A 12 16.85 -22.79 -20.28
CA LEU A 12 15.65 -22.45 -21.03
C LEU A 12 14.38 -22.54 -20.18
N LEU A 13 14.28 -23.53 -19.29
CA LEU A 13 13.14 -23.69 -18.40
C LEU A 13 13.06 -22.55 -17.36
N LEU A 14 14.22 -22.09 -16.85
CA LEU A 14 14.30 -20.91 -15.97
C LEU A 14 13.93 -19.61 -16.70
N LEU A 15 14.35 -19.45 -17.95
CA LEU A 15 13.99 -18.30 -18.79
C LEU A 15 12.48 -18.23 -19.10
N VAL A 16 11.85 -19.39 -19.33
CA VAL A 16 10.39 -19.49 -19.53
C VAL A 16 9.63 -19.22 -18.23
N LEU A 17 10.15 -19.66 -17.08
CA LEU A 17 9.54 -19.38 -15.76
C LEU A 17 9.63 -17.89 -15.39
N LEU A 18 10.71 -17.21 -15.78
CA LEU A 18 10.91 -15.77 -15.54
C LEU A 18 10.07 -14.88 -16.49
N ALA A 19 9.57 -15.44 -17.59
CA ALA A 19 8.73 -14.75 -18.57
C ALA A 19 7.21 -14.87 -18.30
N ALA A 20 6.79 -15.67 -17.30
CA ALA A 20 5.38 -15.74 -16.91
C ALA A 20 4.98 -14.48 -16.11
N PRO A 21 3.92 -13.75 -16.51
CA PRO A 21 3.59 -12.49 -15.88
C PRO A 21 3.13 -12.71 -14.42
N PRO A 22 3.69 -12.00 -13.43
CA PRO A 22 3.27 -12.08 -12.02
C PRO A 22 1.86 -11.50 -11.75
N ALA A 23 1.08 -11.25 -12.80
CA ALA A 23 -0.27 -10.70 -12.72
C ALA A 23 -1.22 -11.61 -11.92
N ALA A 24 -1.11 -12.93 -12.05
CA ALA A 24 -1.96 -13.87 -11.31
C ALA A 24 -1.67 -13.85 -9.80
N LEU A 25 -0.40 -13.73 -9.41
CA LEU A 25 0.01 -13.65 -8.00
C LEU A 25 -0.45 -12.32 -7.36
N LEU A 26 -0.38 -11.23 -8.10
CA LEU A 26 -0.83 -9.91 -7.65
C LEU A 26 -2.37 -9.82 -7.55
N ILE A 27 -3.11 -10.47 -8.45
CA ILE A 27 -4.57 -10.57 -8.38
C ILE A 27 -5.00 -11.41 -7.18
N ALA A 28 -4.33 -12.54 -6.93
CA ALA A 28 -4.62 -13.39 -5.77
C ALA A 28 -4.40 -12.67 -4.44
N LEU A 29 -3.30 -11.91 -4.31
CA LEU A 29 -3.01 -11.10 -3.12
C LEU A 29 -4.00 -9.94 -2.94
N HIS A 30 -4.47 -9.32 -4.03
CA HIS A 30 -5.47 -8.25 -3.97
C HIS A 30 -6.85 -8.74 -3.54
N LEU A 31 -7.27 -9.93 -3.98
CA LEU A 31 -8.55 -10.53 -3.60
C LEU A 31 -8.56 -10.99 -2.15
N ASN A 32 -7.45 -11.53 -1.66
CA ASN A 32 -7.33 -11.99 -0.27
C ASN A 32 -7.37 -10.82 0.73
N ARG A 33 -6.83 -9.66 0.36
CA ARG A 33 -6.93 -8.42 1.15
C ARG A 33 -8.36 -7.87 1.24
N ARG A 34 -9.19 -7.99 0.19
CA ARG A 34 -10.59 -7.52 0.24
C ARG A 34 -11.48 -8.36 1.15
N ARG A 35 -11.19 -9.65 1.31
CA ARG A 35 -11.95 -10.55 2.21
C ARG A 35 -11.68 -10.31 3.70
N ARG A 36 -10.58 -9.66 4.06
CA ARG A 36 -10.21 -9.35 5.46
C ARG A 36 -10.73 -7.99 5.97
N LEU A 37 -11.44 -7.22 5.15
CA LEU A 37 -11.88 -5.86 5.45
C LEU A 37 -13.40 -5.68 5.55
N THR A 38 -14.17 -6.77 5.54
CA THR A 38 -15.62 -6.74 5.86
C THR A 38 -15.81 -7.10 7.33
N PRO A 39 -16.14 -6.15 8.22
CA PRO A 39 -16.59 -6.46 9.58
C PRO A 39 -17.97 -7.15 9.52
N PRO A 40 -18.32 -8.04 10.45
CA PRO A 40 -19.67 -8.55 10.55
C PRO A 40 -20.63 -7.41 10.95
N GLU A 41 -21.70 -7.26 10.17
CA GLU A 41 -22.82 -6.35 10.37
C GLU A 41 -23.60 -6.69 11.65
N PRO A 42 -23.81 -5.74 12.59
CA PRO A 42 -24.81 -5.91 13.63
C PRO A 42 -26.21 -5.51 13.14
N ALA A 43 -27.15 -6.39 13.45
CA ALA A 43 -28.56 -6.36 13.07
C ALA A 43 -29.33 -5.09 13.50
N ALA A 44 -30.40 -4.86 12.76
CA ALA A 44 -31.32 -3.72 12.75
C ALA A 44 -32.00 -3.34 14.09
N ALA A 45 -32.27 -2.04 14.26
CA ALA A 45 -33.39 -1.52 15.04
C ALA A 45 -33.89 -0.16 14.49
N ALA A 46 -35.06 -0.22 13.83
CA ALA A 46 -36.19 0.73 13.71
C ALA A 46 -36.02 2.27 13.58
N LEU A 47 -36.40 2.79 12.37
CA LEU A 47 -37.42 3.82 12.01
C LEU A 47 -37.97 4.75 13.14
N GLU A 48 -38.26 6.07 13.06
CA GLU A 48 -38.42 7.21 12.10
C GLU A 48 -38.76 8.48 12.98
N PRO A 49 -39.25 9.66 12.52
CA PRO A 49 -38.86 10.62 11.46
C PRO A 49 -38.78 12.10 11.94
N SER A 50 -38.24 13.03 11.11
CA SER A 50 -38.86 14.33 10.69
C SER A 50 -37.85 15.41 10.22
N ALA A 51 -38.26 16.13 9.15
CA ALA A 51 -37.57 17.15 8.34
C ALA A 51 -37.67 18.59 8.95
N PRO A 52 -37.35 19.74 8.26
CA PRO A 52 -36.76 19.97 6.93
C PRO A 52 -35.65 21.05 6.89
N ALA A 53 -35.26 21.41 5.64
CA ALA A 53 -34.24 22.34 5.19
C ALA A 53 -34.39 23.81 5.65
N GLU A 54 -33.26 24.50 5.80
CA GLU A 54 -33.14 25.97 5.87
C GLU A 54 -31.89 26.44 5.11
N GLU A 55 -32.01 27.63 4.55
CA GLU A 55 -31.31 28.13 3.38
C GLU A 55 -29.93 28.77 3.64
N ASN A 56 -29.36 29.20 2.53
CA ASN A 56 -27.99 29.53 2.21
C ASN A 56 -27.68 31.02 2.41
N GLU A 57 -27.08 31.42 3.53
CA GLU A 57 -26.59 32.80 3.74
C GLU A 57 -25.28 32.91 4.60
N GLY A 58 -24.33 31.97 4.45
CA GLY A 58 -23.12 31.94 5.31
C GLY A 58 -21.76 32.14 4.61
N GLY A 59 -21.71 32.12 3.27
CA GLY A 59 -20.46 31.86 2.53
C GLY A 59 -19.45 33.02 2.48
N LYS A 60 -19.93 34.27 2.42
CA LYS A 60 -19.07 35.45 2.18
C LYS A 60 -18.31 35.88 3.43
N GLU A 61 -18.93 35.80 4.60
CA GLU A 61 -18.33 36.23 5.87
C GLU A 61 -17.29 35.24 6.39
N LYS A 62 -17.56 33.93 6.27
CA LYS A 62 -16.61 32.86 6.63
C LYS A 62 -15.33 32.91 5.78
N ARG A 63 -15.45 33.29 4.50
CA ARG A 63 -14.31 33.45 3.57
C ARG A 63 -13.50 34.72 3.87
N ARG A 64 -14.13 35.82 4.28
CA ARG A 64 -13.44 37.05 4.75
C ARG A 64 -12.64 36.79 6.03
N ARG A 65 -13.23 36.08 7.01
CA ARG A 65 -12.58 35.74 8.29
C ARG A 65 -11.35 34.82 8.11
N ARG A 66 -11.41 33.87 7.17
CA ARG A 66 -10.24 33.03 6.79
C ARG A 66 -9.12 33.82 6.11
N ARG A 67 -9.45 34.81 5.27
CA ARG A 67 -8.43 35.65 4.59
C ARG A 67 -7.72 36.60 5.55
N ALA A 68 -8.44 37.13 6.56
CA ALA A 68 -7.86 37.97 7.61
C ALA A 68 -6.87 37.18 8.50
N ARG A 69 -7.22 35.95 8.93
CA ARG A 69 -6.31 35.09 9.70
C ARG A 69 -5.02 34.73 8.95
N ARG A 70 -5.11 34.49 7.65
CA ARG A 70 -3.93 34.16 6.82
C ARG A 70 -2.99 35.36 6.63
N LYS A 71 -3.54 36.58 6.58
CA LYS A 71 -2.75 37.83 6.49
C LYS A 71 -2.10 38.21 7.82
N GLN A 72 -2.68 37.80 8.95
CA GLN A 72 -2.11 38.00 10.29
C GLN A 72 -0.99 37.01 10.60
N GLN A 73 -1.11 35.75 10.15
CA GLN A 73 -0.02 34.76 10.26
C GLN A 73 1.21 35.09 9.38
N GLN A 74 1.02 35.80 8.27
CA GLN A 74 2.13 36.26 7.42
C GLN A 74 2.84 37.51 7.94
N LYS A 75 2.25 38.24 8.89
CA LYS A 75 2.87 39.44 9.51
C LYS A 75 3.67 39.15 10.80
N GLN A 76 3.59 37.94 11.35
CA GLN A 76 4.38 37.50 12.52
C GLN A 76 5.52 36.53 12.18
N GLY A 77 5.75 36.24 10.89
CA GLY A 77 6.71 35.22 10.46
C GLY A 77 7.80 35.74 9.52
N GLY A 78 8.43 36.86 9.86
CA GLY A 78 9.55 37.40 9.10
C GLY A 78 10.38 38.37 9.94
N ASP A 79 11.32 37.84 10.72
CA ASP A 79 12.76 37.91 10.42
C ASP A 79 13.59 37.32 11.57
N GLY A 80 14.64 36.58 11.19
CA GLY A 80 15.84 36.36 11.97
C GLY A 80 15.74 35.64 13.32
N ALA A 81 16.05 34.34 13.34
CA ALA A 81 16.90 33.76 14.39
C ALA A 81 17.39 32.38 13.98
N LEU A 82 18.68 32.32 13.64
CA LEU A 82 19.51 31.18 13.96
C LEU A 82 19.21 30.73 15.40
N SER A 83 18.67 29.53 15.57
CA SER A 83 18.83 28.75 16.80
C SER A 83 19.67 27.54 16.37
N GLN A 84 20.96 27.37 16.67
CA GLN A 84 21.71 27.73 17.87
C GLN A 84 20.85 27.74 19.13
N ALA A 85 20.33 26.56 19.45
CA ALA A 85 20.19 26.18 20.85
C ALA A 85 21.62 25.96 21.38
N ALA A 86 22.16 26.96 22.05
CA ALA A 86 23.27 26.79 22.97
C ALA A 86 22.69 26.50 24.36
N GLY A 87 23.21 25.47 25.03
CA GLY A 87 23.08 25.34 26.49
C GLY A 87 22.86 23.93 27.00
N GLY A 88 23.94 23.25 27.35
CA GLY A 88 23.93 22.01 28.16
C GLY A 88 25.14 21.16 27.84
N GLY A 89 26.20 21.28 28.64
CA GLY A 89 27.53 20.75 28.35
C GLY A 89 27.66 19.23 28.45
N GLY A 90 28.74 18.75 27.81
CA GLY A 90 29.27 17.40 27.93
C GLY A 90 28.47 16.36 27.18
N ASP A 91 28.78 16.13 25.89
CA ASP A 91 28.35 14.88 25.27
C ASP A 91 29.34 14.43 24.22
N ASP A 92 29.78 13.19 24.38
CA ASP A 92 30.41 12.37 23.36
C ASP A 92 29.70 12.60 22.03
N ALA A 93 30.46 12.91 20.97
CA ALA A 93 29.93 13.05 19.63
C ALA A 93 29.44 11.68 19.15
N LEU A 94 28.22 11.30 19.55
CA LEU A 94 27.54 10.12 19.07
C LEU A 94 27.45 10.19 17.54
N PRO A 95 27.78 9.09 16.84
CA PRO A 95 27.80 9.08 15.39
C PRO A 95 26.43 9.49 14.81
N PRO A 96 26.43 10.11 13.60
CA PRO A 96 25.19 10.55 12.95
C PRO A 96 24.18 9.41 12.90
N ARG A 97 22.99 9.63 13.48
CA ARG A 97 21.93 8.63 13.55
C ARG A 97 21.57 8.17 12.12
N PRO A 98 21.51 6.86 11.85
CA PRO A 98 21.27 6.37 10.49
C PRO A 98 19.85 6.74 10.05
N ARG A 99 19.74 7.76 9.20
CA ARG A 99 18.44 8.20 8.68
C ARG A 99 17.87 7.15 7.74
N PHE A 100 16.58 6.88 7.89
CA PHE A 100 15.90 5.93 7.03
C PHE A 100 15.90 6.40 5.56
N PRO A 101 16.27 5.52 4.61
CA PRO A 101 16.68 5.94 3.28
C PRO A 101 15.55 6.25 2.29
N LEU A 102 14.29 5.90 2.57
CA LEU A 102 13.17 6.27 1.67
C LEU A 102 12.86 7.76 1.83
N ALA A 103 12.80 8.50 0.72
CA ALA A 103 12.58 9.95 0.77
C ALA A 103 11.19 10.36 0.26
N SER A 104 10.51 9.51 -0.52
CA SER A 104 9.23 9.84 -1.18
C SER A 104 8.01 9.43 -0.38
N VAL A 105 8.18 8.81 0.78
CA VAL A 105 7.08 8.43 1.69
C VAL A 105 6.55 9.66 2.43
N ALA A 106 5.24 9.69 2.72
CA ALA A 106 4.57 10.83 3.35
C ALA A 106 5.09 11.07 4.78
N GLY A 107 5.10 12.32 5.23
CA GLY A 107 5.76 12.71 6.48
C GLY A 107 5.33 11.98 7.75
N ALA A 108 4.09 11.50 7.84
CA ALA A 108 3.65 10.67 8.98
C ALA A 108 4.27 9.27 8.92
N LEU A 109 4.19 8.60 7.76
CA LEU A 109 4.76 7.28 7.57
C LEU A 109 6.29 7.32 7.58
N GLN A 110 6.90 8.36 7.01
CA GLN A 110 8.34 8.63 7.07
C GLN A 110 8.84 8.69 8.51
N ARG A 111 8.12 9.40 9.40
CA ARG A 111 8.48 9.48 10.82
C ARG A 111 8.36 8.13 11.51
N ARG A 112 7.27 7.39 11.26
CA ARG A 112 7.05 6.05 11.80
C ARG A 112 8.16 5.09 11.39
N ILE A 113 8.45 5.00 10.10
CA ILE A 113 9.44 4.06 9.57
C ILE A 113 10.86 4.43 9.99
N THR A 114 11.17 5.73 10.10
CA THR A 114 12.46 6.19 10.64
C THR A 114 12.63 5.81 12.10
N ALA A 115 11.59 6.01 12.93
CA ALA A 115 11.64 5.63 14.34
C ALA A 115 11.83 4.12 14.53
N ARG A 116 11.14 3.29 13.73
CA ARG A 116 11.28 1.83 13.78
C ARG A 116 12.63 1.36 13.27
N TYR A 117 13.16 1.98 12.23
CA TYR A 117 14.52 1.69 11.75
C TYR A 117 15.59 2.04 12.80
N ASP A 118 15.47 3.20 13.46
CA ASP A 118 16.35 3.62 14.57
C ASP A 118 16.27 2.67 15.77
N GLU A 119 15.08 2.12 16.05
CA GLU A 119 14.89 1.11 17.09
C GLU A 119 15.55 -0.22 16.71
N LEU A 120 15.33 -0.69 15.48
CA LEU A 120 15.91 -1.92 14.96
C LEU A 120 17.45 -1.86 14.96
N ALA A 121 18.03 -0.73 14.54
CA ALA A 121 19.46 -0.52 14.53
C ALA A 121 20.07 -0.59 15.95
N ARG A 122 19.40 0.01 16.94
CA ARG A 122 19.84 -0.05 18.34
C ARG A 122 19.71 -1.45 18.94
N ALA A 123 18.58 -2.13 18.71
CA ALA A 123 18.36 -3.48 19.21
C ALA A 123 19.34 -4.49 18.58
N SER A 124 19.66 -4.31 17.29
CA SER A 124 20.68 -5.09 16.60
C SER A 124 22.09 -4.87 17.17
N GLN A 125 22.47 -3.63 17.48
CA GLN A 125 23.75 -3.32 18.12
C GLN A 125 23.85 -3.92 19.52
N ALA A 126 22.74 -3.93 20.27
CA ALA A 126 22.65 -4.50 21.60
C ALA A 126 22.38 -6.02 21.62
N GLN A 127 22.37 -6.71 20.48
CA GLN A 127 22.05 -8.13 20.34
C GLN A 127 20.75 -8.56 21.04
N SER A 128 19.78 -7.65 21.16
CA SER A 128 18.50 -7.84 21.87
C SER A 128 17.31 -7.72 20.92
N LEU A 129 17.53 -8.04 19.65
CA LEU A 129 16.51 -7.96 18.61
C LEU A 129 15.40 -8.99 18.87
N THR A 130 14.17 -8.50 18.98
CA THR A 130 12.99 -9.36 19.19
C THR A 130 12.23 -9.60 17.89
N ILE A 131 11.51 -10.71 17.83
CA ILE A 131 10.63 -11.06 16.70
C ILE A 131 9.56 -9.97 16.50
N ASP A 132 8.97 -9.47 17.59
CA ASP A 132 7.93 -8.44 17.53
C ASP A 132 8.43 -7.14 16.90
N GLN A 133 9.64 -6.69 17.23
CA GLN A 133 10.24 -5.49 16.63
C GLN A 133 10.47 -5.64 15.12
N VAL A 134 10.93 -6.82 14.68
CA VAL A 134 11.12 -7.13 13.26
C VAL A 134 9.77 -7.14 12.54
N HIS A 135 8.75 -7.75 13.15
CA HIS A 135 7.40 -7.81 12.58
C HIS A 135 6.75 -6.42 12.48
N GLU A 136 6.86 -5.59 13.50
CA GLU A 136 6.38 -4.20 13.46
C GLU A 136 7.08 -3.38 12.38
N PHE A 137 8.40 -3.54 12.24
CA PHE A 137 9.16 -2.86 11.19
C PHE A 137 8.72 -3.32 9.79
N LEU A 138 8.54 -4.63 9.58
CA LEU A 138 8.02 -5.18 8.33
C LEU A 138 6.64 -4.61 7.97
N ASN A 139 5.74 -4.51 8.94
CA ASN A 139 4.43 -3.89 8.70
C ASN A 139 4.56 -2.43 8.25
N THR A 140 5.47 -1.66 8.85
CA THR A 140 5.75 -0.28 8.37
C THR A 140 6.41 -0.23 7.00
N LEU A 141 7.25 -1.21 6.65
CA LEU A 141 7.83 -1.35 5.31
C LEU A 141 6.76 -1.70 4.27
N VAL A 142 5.79 -2.55 4.61
CA VAL A 142 4.65 -2.87 3.75
C VAL A 142 3.78 -1.63 3.51
N ASP A 143 3.49 -0.84 4.56
CA ASP A 143 2.81 0.46 4.42
C ASP A 143 3.58 1.36 3.43
N ALA A 144 4.92 1.42 3.56
CA ALA A 144 5.76 2.26 2.70
C ALA A 144 5.75 1.79 1.24
N ARG A 145 5.81 0.46 1.02
CA ARG A 145 5.66 -0.14 -0.31
C ARG A 145 4.34 0.24 -0.95
N ASP A 146 3.24 0.10 -0.22
CA ASP A 146 1.90 0.36 -0.74
C ASP A 146 1.76 1.85 -1.12
N GLU A 147 2.31 2.75 -0.31
CA GLU A 147 2.33 4.19 -0.63
C GLU A 147 3.22 4.52 -1.85
N LEU A 148 4.42 3.92 -1.95
CA LEU A 148 5.31 4.08 -3.10
C LEU A 148 4.68 3.56 -4.39
N LEU A 149 4.03 2.39 -4.33
CA LEU A 149 3.28 1.82 -5.45
C LEU A 149 2.16 2.76 -5.89
N GLN A 150 1.32 3.20 -4.95
CA GLN A 150 0.22 4.12 -5.26
C GLN A 150 0.74 5.43 -5.89
N LYS A 151 1.81 6.01 -5.36
CA LYS A 151 2.45 7.21 -5.93
C LYS A 151 2.99 6.94 -7.33
N SER A 152 3.69 5.84 -7.55
CA SER A 152 4.25 5.48 -8.86
C SER A 152 3.16 5.32 -9.92
N GLU A 153 2.04 4.69 -9.59
CA GLU A 153 0.92 4.53 -10.51
C GLU A 153 0.29 5.87 -10.85
N ASN A 154 0.05 6.70 -9.83
CA ASN A 154 -0.54 8.03 -10.01
C ASN A 154 0.36 8.94 -10.85
N THR A 155 1.66 8.94 -10.59
CA THR A 155 2.65 9.70 -11.36
C THR A 155 2.75 9.17 -12.79
N ARG A 156 2.80 7.85 -12.99
CA ARG A 156 2.83 7.22 -14.33
C ARG A 156 1.58 7.59 -15.14
N ARG A 157 0.38 7.42 -14.57
CA ARG A 157 -0.90 7.83 -15.20
C ARG A 157 -0.86 9.32 -15.56
N SER A 158 -0.36 10.15 -14.65
CA SER A 158 -0.19 11.59 -14.83
C SER A 158 0.74 11.96 -16.00
N ILE A 159 1.85 11.23 -16.16
CA ILE A 159 2.78 11.41 -17.29
C ILE A 159 2.09 11.02 -18.59
N THR A 160 1.45 9.85 -18.63
CA THR A 160 0.75 9.36 -19.82
C THR A 160 -0.32 10.35 -20.31
N ILE A 161 -1.16 10.83 -19.40
CA ILE A 161 -2.22 11.81 -19.73
C ILE A 161 -1.60 13.10 -20.27
N ARG A 162 -0.58 13.66 -19.62
CA ARG A 162 0.04 14.93 -20.06
C ARG A 162 0.82 14.78 -21.36
N LYS A 163 1.49 13.65 -21.59
CA LYS A 163 2.13 13.34 -22.88
C LYS A 163 1.09 13.24 -24.00
N ALA A 164 -0.03 12.55 -23.75
CA ALA A 164 -1.14 12.51 -24.71
C ALA A 164 -1.72 13.92 -24.98
N MET A 165 -1.85 14.76 -23.95
CA MET A 165 -2.25 16.15 -24.10
C MET A 165 -1.26 16.97 -24.94
N LEU A 166 0.05 16.71 -24.84
CA LEU A 166 1.07 17.35 -25.66
C LEU A 166 0.98 16.90 -27.13
N SER A 167 0.79 15.61 -27.37
CA SER A 167 0.58 15.07 -28.72
C SER A 167 -0.68 15.62 -29.39
N ASN A 168 -1.76 15.81 -28.61
CA ASN A 168 -3.02 16.39 -29.09
C ASN A 168 -3.00 17.94 -29.15
N SER A 169 -2.01 18.59 -28.53
CA SER A 169 -1.93 20.06 -28.39
C SER A 169 -1.60 20.80 -29.69
N ARG A 170 -1.27 20.09 -30.79
CA ARG A 170 -0.79 20.70 -32.03
C ARG A 170 -1.85 21.50 -32.81
N ASN A 171 -3.13 21.42 -32.45
CA ASN A 171 -4.24 21.98 -33.25
C ASN A 171 -4.95 23.21 -32.64
N GLY A 172 -4.36 23.94 -31.68
CA GLY A 172 -4.97 25.20 -31.22
C GLY A 172 -4.62 25.72 -29.82
N ARG A 173 -3.56 25.22 -29.17
CA ARG A 173 -3.14 25.76 -27.85
C ARG A 173 -2.07 26.84 -27.97
N SER A 174 -2.12 27.79 -27.04
CA SER A 174 -1.07 28.81 -26.87
C SER A 174 0.29 28.16 -26.63
N SER A 175 1.35 28.74 -27.20
CA SER A 175 2.74 28.33 -26.96
C SER A 175 3.09 28.32 -25.47
N HIS A 176 2.48 29.23 -24.70
CA HIS A 176 2.61 29.28 -23.24
C HIS A 176 2.05 28.04 -22.55
N ASP A 177 0.89 27.54 -22.97
CA ASP A 177 0.27 26.34 -22.41
C ASP A 177 1.08 25.08 -22.76
N HIS A 178 1.64 25.04 -23.97
CA HIS A 178 2.53 23.97 -24.40
C HIS A 178 3.79 23.89 -23.52
N LEU A 179 4.47 25.02 -23.31
CA LEU A 179 5.66 25.09 -22.44
C LEU A 179 5.35 24.66 -21.01
N ARG A 180 4.23 25.12 -20.45
CA ARG A 180 3.79 24.75 -19.10
C ARG A 180 3.54 23.25 -18.98
N LEU A 181 2.92 22.62 -19.98
CA LEU A 181 2.71 21.17 -20.02
C LEU A 181 4.02 20.40 -20.08
N CYS A 182 4.99 20.84 -20.90
CA CYS A 182 6.33 20.23 -20.96
C CYS A 182 7.03 20.28 -19.59
N GLN A 183 6.99 21.42 -18.90
CA GLN A 183 7.56 21.55 -17.56
C GLN A 183 6.87 20.62 -16.54
N GLN A 184 5.55 20.45 -16.63
CA GLN A 184 4.83 19.52 -15.76
C GLN A 184 5.23 18.07 -16.01
N VAL A 185 5.38 17.67 -17.28
CA VAL A 185 5.87 16.32 -17.64
C VAL A 185 7.27 16.09 -17.08
N GLY A 186 8.20 17.04 -17.27
CA GLY A 186 9.56 16.90 -16.76
C GLY A 186 9.62 16.77 -15.23
N LYS A 187 8.78 17.51 -14.49
CA LYS A 187 8.67 17.37 -13.02
C LYS A 187 8.19 15.98 -12.61
N LEU A 188 7.18 15.44 -13.31
CA LEU A 188 6.64 14.12 -13.01
C LEU A 188 7.62 13.01 -13.37
N GLU A 189 8.37 13.14 -14.46
CA GLU A 189 9.41 12.19 -14.83
C GLU A 189 10.52 12.15 -13.78
N PHE A 190 10.94 13.31 -13.29
CA PHE A 190 11.90 13.39 -12.17
C PHE A 190 11.35 12.73 -10.89
N GLU A 191 10.09 12.99 -10.54
CA GLU A 191 9.43 12.34 -9.40
C GLU A 191 9.34 10.83 -9.59
N TYR A 192 9.07 10.35 -10.81
CA TYR A 192 9.00 8.93 -11.13
C TYR A 192 10.36 8.24 -10.98
N GLU A 193 11.44 8.86 -11.46
CA GLU A 193 12.79 8.33 -11.26
C GLU A 193 13.20 8.30 -9.78
N ARG A 194 12.78 9.29 -8.98
CA ARG A 194 12.97 9.27 -7.53
C ARG A 194 12.21 8.13 -6.86
N LEU A 195 10.96 7.88 -7.26
CA LEU A 195 10.16 6.76 -6.77
C LEU A 195 10.80 5.40 -7.14
N LYS A 196 11.42 5.29 -8.32
CA LYS A 196 12.14 4.09 -8.73
C LYS A 196 13.34 3.81 -7.83
N LYS A 197 14.10 4.85 -7.45
CA LYS A 197 15.21 4.73 -6.48
C LYS A 197 14.71 4.26 -5.11
N ASP A 198 13.62 4.83 -4.62
CA ASP A 198 13.02 4.43 -3.34
C ASP A 198 12.51 2.98 -3.40
N ALA A 199 11.96 2.52 -4.52
CA ALA A 199 11.57 1.13 -4.70
C ALA A 199 12.79 0.18 -4.65
N SER A 200 13.92 0.56 -5.25
CA SER A 200 15.16 -0.20 -5.14
C SER A 200 15.69 -0.26 -3.70
N ILE A 201 15.60 0.85 -2.96
CA ILE A 201 15.99 0.89 -1.54
C ILE A 201 15.11 -0.04 -0.70
N TYR A 202 13.79 -0.01 -0.91
CA TYR A 202 12.86 -0.93 -0.26
C TYR A 202 13.25 -2.40 -0.53
N HIS A 203 13.53 -2.73 -1.79
CA HIS A 203 13.89 -4.09 -2.18
C HIS A 203 15.15 -4.57 -1.45
N ASN A 204 16.21 -3.77 -1.43
CA ASN A 204 17.44 -4.09 -0.70
C ASN A 204 17.20 -4.26 0.80
N LEU A 205 16.42 -3.36 1.42
CA LEU A 205 16.09 -3.46 2.85
C LEU A 205 15.29 -4.74 3.15
N HIS A 206 14.34 -5.08 2.28
CA HIS A 206 13.54 -6.29 2.44
C HIS A 206 14.38 -7.56 2.30
N GLU A 207 15.28 -7.61 1.31
CA GLU A 207 16.23 -8.72 1.16
C GLU A 207 17.15 -8.85 2.37
N GLN A 208 17.70 -7.75 2.88
CA GLN A 208 18.53 -7.76 4.09
C GLN A 208 17.78 -8.31 5.32
N LEU A 209 16.51 -7.93 5.47
CA LEU A 209 15.64 -8.46 6.51
C LEU A 209 15.45 -9.97 6.39
N GLN A 210 15.18 -10.49 5.18
CA GLN A 210 14.98 -11.92 4.93
C GLN A 210 16.22 -12.76 5.27
N LEU A 211 17.41 -12.18 5.17
CA LEU A 211 18.65 -12.87 5.54
C LEU A 211 18.87 -12.95 7.06
N SER A 212 18.18 -12.12 7.86
CA SER A 212 18.36 -12.07 9.31
C SER A 212 17.79 -13.32 10.01
N SER A 213 18.44 -13.77 11.10
CA SER A 213 17.99 -14.92 11.88
C SER A 213 16.61 -14.70 12.50
N CYS A 214 16.33 -13.47 12.96
CA CYS A 214 15.05 -13.12 13.56
C CYS A 214 13.89 -13.20 12.56
N TYR A 215 14.11 -12.84 11.29
CA TYR A 215 13.09 -12.99 10.25
C TYR A 215 12.77 -14.47 9.99
N LYS A 216 13.79 -15.33 9.93
CA LYS A 216 13.59 -16.78 9.73
C LYS A 216 12.84 -17.42 10.89
N LEU A 217 13.21 -17.10 12.12
CA LEU A 217 12.50 -17.57 13.32
C LEU A 217 11.05 -17.08 13.36
N MET A 218 10.79 -15.85 12.92
CA MET A 218 9.44 -15.31 12.81
C MET A 218 8.62 -16.07 11.78
N GLU A 219 9.20 -16.39 10.62
CA GLU A 219 8.54 -17.15 9.55
C GLU A 219 8.23 -18.58 9.99
N GLU A 220 9.19 -19.28 10.59
CA GLU A 220 9.01 -20.61 11.17
C GLU A 220 7.92 -20.61 12.26
N SER A 221 7.91 -19.60 13.13
CA SER A 221 6.88 -19.45 14.17
C SER A 221 5.50 -19.21 13.57
N ASN A 222 5.41 -18.43 12.49
CA ASN A 222 4.15 -18.21 11.78
C ASN A 222 3.65 -19.50 11.11
N ASP A 223 4.54 -20.27 10.48
CA ASP A 223 4.20 -21.56 9.85
C ASP A 223 3.70 -22.58 10.89
N GLU A 224 4.35 -22.66 12.05
CA GLU A 224 3.88 -23.48 13.16
C GLU A 224 2.51 -23.04 13.68
N ALA A 225 2.27 -21.74 13.78
CA ALA A 225 0.99 -21.20 14.20
C ALA A 225 -0.11 -21.52 13.19
N GLU A 226 0.15 -21.35 11.89
CA GLU A 226 -0.78 -21.71 10.82
C GLU A 226 -1.08 -23.21 10.81
N LYS A 227 -0.07 -24.05 11.00
CA LYS A 227 -0.23 -25.50 11.15
C LYS A 227 -1.12 -25.84 12.35
N LYS A 228 -0.87 -25.26 13.52
CA LYS A 228 -1.69 -25.45 14.74
C LYS A 228 -3.13 -24.99 14.51
N ILE A 229 -3.35 -23.88 13.81
CA ILE A 229 -4.70 -23.39 13.46
C ILE A 229 -5.39 -24.40 12.54
N ARG A 230 -4.70 -24.92 11.53
CA ARG A 230 -5.24 -25.91 10.59
C ARG A 230 -5.59 -27.22 11.30
N GLU A 231 -4.70 -27.71 12.17
CA GLU A 231 -4.94 -28.90 12.99
C GLU A 231 -6.11 -28.69 13.96
N ALA A 232 -6.20 -27.52 14.59
CA ALA A 232 -7.32 -27.19 15.47
C ALA A 232 -8.65 -27.06 14.72
N ALA A 233 -8.64 -26.54 13.48
CA ALA A 233 -9.80 -26.51 12.60
C ALA A 233 -10.26 -27.93 12.25
N PHE A 234 -9.32 -28.79 11.87
CA PHE A 234 -9.58 -30.21 11.59
C PHE A 234 -10.14 -30.94 12.82
N ALA A 235 -9.55 -30.74 14.00
CA ALA A 235 -10.01 -31.32 15.26
C ALA A 235 -11.40 -30.84 15.69
N LYS A 236 -11.76 -29.59 15.37
CA LYS A 236 -13.11 -29.03 15.56
C LYS A 236 -14.13 -29.49 14.52
N GLY A 237 -13.75 -30.39 13.61
CA GLY A 237 -14.62 -30.85 12.53
C GLY A 237 -14.94 -29.77 11.50
N VAL A 238 -14.19 -28.65 11.50
CA VAL A 238 -14.19 -27.68 10.41
C VAL A 238 -13.47 -28.39 9.26
N ARG A 239 -14.23 -29.15 8.49
CA ARG A 239 -13.74 -29.74 7.25
C ARG A 239 -13.41 -28.60 6.31
N ASP A 240 -12.31 -28.73 5.57
CA ASP A 240 -12.11 -27.97 4.34
C ASP A 240 -13.31 -28.33 3.45
N THR A 241 -14.41 -27.57 3.52
CA THR A 241 -15.58 -27.81 2.70
C THR A 241 -15.13 -27.60 1.27
N ALA A 242 -14.95 -28.70 0.55
CA ALA A 242 -14.62 -28.65 -0.86
C ALA A 242 -15.69 -27.83 -1.56
N PHE A 243 -15.30 -27.09 -2.59
CA PHE A 243 -16.23 -26.32 -3.41
C PHE A 243 -17.47 -27.13 -3.82
N GLU A 244 -17.30 -28.42 -4.10
CA GLU A 244 -18.38 -29.36 -4.42
C GLU A 244 -19.37 -29.60 -3.27
N ASP A 245 -18.93 -29.65 -2.01
CA ASP A 245 -19.81 -29.82 -0.86
C ASP A 245 -20.66 -28.56 -0.62
N LEU A 246 -20.06 -27.38 -0.82
CA LEU A 246 -20.78 -26.10 -0.75
C LEU A 246 -21.81 -25.98 -1.88
N LEU A 247 -21.43 -26.37 -3.11
CA LEU A 247 -22.35 -26.46 -4.25
C LEU A 247 -23.50 -27.44 -4.01
N ALA A 248 -23.25 -28.57 -3.37
CA ALA A 248 -24.29 -29.55 -3.06
C ALA A 248 -25.28 -29.02 -2.01
N VAL A 249 -24.82 -28.19 -1.06
CA VAL A 249 -25.69 -27.48 -0.10
C VAL A 249 -26.47 -26.38 -0.80
N GLU A 250 -25.84 -25.55 -1.62
CA GLU A 250 -26.50 -24.47 -2.36
C GLU A 250 -27.51 -25.01 -3.38
N LYS A 251 -27.22 -26.11 -4.09
CA LYS A 251 -28.17 -26.80 -4.98
C LYS A 251 -29.42 -27.28 -4.25
N LYS A 252 -29.32 -27.61 -2.97
CA LYS A 252 -30.43 -28.06 -2.12
C LYS A 252 -31.13 -26.91 -1.41
N ASP A 253 -30.58 -25.70 -1.49
CA ASP A 253 -31.18 -24.51 -0.90
C ASP A 253 -32.26 -23.94 -1.84
N ASP A 254 -33.46 -24.50 -1.74
CA ASP A 254 -34.64 -24.05 -2.49
C ASP A 254 -34.98 -22.57 -2.22
N ALA A 255 -34.55 -21.99 -1.09
CA ALA A 255 -34.79 -20.58 -0.78
C ALA A 255 -33.84 -19.68 -1.58
N PHE A 256 -32.57 -20.10 -1.74
CA PHE A 256 -31.60 -19.42 -2.60
C PHE A 256 -32.04 -19.38 -4.07
N TRP A 257 -32.54 -20.51 -4.60
CA TRP A 257 -33.04 -20.61 -5.98
C TRP A 257 -34.41 -19.98 -6.18
N ARG A 258 -35.20 -19.79 -5.13
CA ARG A 258 -36.49 -19.08 -5.19
C ARG A 258 -36.34 -17.58 -4.94
N ARG A 259 -35.72 -16.85 -5.86
CA ARG A 259 -35.98 -15.40 -5.98
C ARG A 259 -37.30 -15.19 -6.69
N HIS A 260 -38.34 -14.87 -5.93
CA HIS A 260 -39.69 -14.50 -6.38
C HIS A 260 -40.46 -15.55 -7.19
N GLY A 261 -40.87 -16.66 -6.56
CA GLY A 261 -42.10 -17.40 -6.90
C GLY A 261 -42.27 -17.97 -8.32
N LYS A 262 -41.32 -17.80 -9.24
CA LYS A 262 -41.33 -18.38 -10.58
C LYS A 262 -39.99 -19.07 -10.81
N LEU A 263 -40.05 -20.39 -10.90
CA LEU A 263 -38.99 -21.21 -11.48
C LEU A 263 -38.61 -20.58 -12.82
N ARG A 264 -37.32 -20.35 -13.05
CA ARG A 264 -36.80 -20.18 -14.42
C ARG A 264 -36.95 -21.54 -15.10
N SER A 265 -38.14 -21.82 -15.63
CA SER A 265 -38.34 -22.85 -16.63
C SER A 265 -37.51 -22.43 -17.84
N ILE A 266 -36.39 -23.10 -18.04
CA ILE A 266 -35.70 -23.10 -19.33
C ILE A 266 -36.58 -23.97 -20.20
N SER A 267 -37.47 -23.33 -20.96
CA SER A 267 -38.20 -24.00 -22.01
C SER A 267 -37.18 -24.42 -23.07
N ASP A 268 -37.02 -25.72 -23.23
CA ASP A 268 -36.31 -26.36 -24.32
C ASP A 268 -37.07 -26.01 -25.61
N SER A 269 -36.52 -25.09 -26.42
CA SER A 269 -37.02 -24.86 -27.77
C SER A 269 -36.21 -25.73 -28.70
N MET A 270 -36.85 -26.80 -29.16
CA MET A 270 -36.55 -27.38 -30.47
C MET A 270 -36.73 -26.33 -31.57
#